data_AF-A0A2N1YM31-F1
#
_entry.id   AF-A0A2N1YM31-F1
#
_cell.length_a   1.000
_cell.length_b   1.000
_cell.length_c   1.000
_cell.angle_alpha   90.00
_cell.angle_beta   90.00
_cell.angle_gamma   90.00
#
_symmetry.space_group_name_H-M   'P 1'
#
loop_
_entity.id
_entity.type
_entity.pdbx_description
1 polymer ?
#
loop_
_entity_poly.entity_id
_entity_poly.type
_entity_poly.pdbx_seq_one_letter_code
_entity_poly.pdbx_strand_id
1 'polypeptide(L)'
;MKQKMMATLLLLIGIMALSSAHAETVAMSDNQRAELAKIAPGLTITPALAEQLRATAYDQSLTIPERVSAIRKLAGYPDGELIKRTVCIWDIAGRSGPIFSAAQDQRSQIMEYGVDVELVPYTSESVMAEDLKSQRCDAALMTGLRARLFHRYSGTIDSVGGVPDEEHMRVLMQAVNHPRNAHRMVSGEYVVLGIAPAGAAYVFVNDRSISSLAKAAGKKVAVLDYDRTQAEMVSQIGATPIATDIVSAPNMFNNGVVDVLAAPLVAYEVLELYKGMSPNGGIVRFPLAQISMQLIGRHEKFPNEIAQLVREAFLAGFDMILERLAEETAKVSPHWWIDIPERDQQEYEIMMQQARLHLRDQGYYDPEMLALQRRVRCRFDGSRSECVNPVE
;
A
#
# COMPACT_ATOMS: atom_id res chain seq x y z
N MET A 1 -60.55 26.48 42.53
CA MET A 1 -59.09 26.50 42.82
C MET A 1 -58.39 26.91 41.53
N LYS A 2 -58.17 28.22 41.32
CA LYS A 2 -56.87 28.91 41.51
C LYS A 2 -55.76 28.19 40.71
N GLN A 3 -55.16 28.71 39.64
CA GLN A 3 -55.16 30.07 39.09
C GLN A 3 -54.55 30.02 37.67
N LYS A 4 -55.24 30.72 36.75
CA LYS A 4 -54.85 31.29 35.45
C LYS A 4 -53.33 31.41 35.18
N MET A 5 -52.84 31.03 34.00
CA MET A 5 -52.83 31.86 32.77
C MET A 5 -52.09 33.20 32.94
N MET A 6 -50.79 33.17 32.66
CA MET A 6 -49.84 34.22 32.26
C MET A 6 -48.55 33.46 31.98
N ALA A 7 -47.71 33.73 31.00
CA ALA A 7 -47.72 34.59 29.84
C ALA A 7 -46.45 34.14 29.07
N THR A 8 -46.53 34.18 27.75
CA THR A 8 -45.47 34.61 26.84
C THR A 8 -44.21 35.19 27.50
N LEU A 9 -43.04 34.78 26.97
CA LEU A 9 -41.71 35.42 27.04
C LEU A 9 -40.68 34.69 27.93
N LEU A 10 -39.55 34.33 27.29
CA LEU A 10 -38.32 33.68 27.80
C LEU A 10 -38.30 32.15 27.90
N LEU A 11 -38.17 31.50 26.74
CA LEU A 11 -36.90 30.83 26.39
C LEU A 11 -36.79 30.69 24.87
N LEU A 12 -36.59 31.84 24.20
CA LEU A 12 -35.56 31.88 23.15
C LEU A 12 -34.24 31.51 23.83
N ILE A 13 -33.37 30.76 23.14
CA ILE A 13 -32.09 30.16 23.58
C ILE A 13 -32.26 28.69 23.97
N GLY A 14 -32.00 27.80 23.00
CA GLY A 14 -31.84 26.36 23.23
C GLY A 14 -32.02 25.47 22.00
N ILE A 15 -32.67 25.97 20.94
CA ILE A 15 -32.72 25.31 19.63
C ILE A 15 -31.53 25.82 18.81
N MET A 16 -30.33 25.36 19.15
CA MET A 16 -29.09 25.45 18.34
C MET A 16 -28.01 24.59 19.00
N ALA A 17 -28.14 23.27 18.86
CA ALA A 17 -27.03 22.33 19.04
C ALA A 17 -27.29 21.04 18.23
N LEU A 18 -27.84 21.21 17.03
CA LEU A 18 -27.61 20.29 15.92
C LEU A 18 -26.46 20.89 15.12
N SER A 19 -25.60 20.03 14.58
CA SER A 19 -24.51 20.32 13.65
C SER A 19 -23.34 21.17 14.19
N SER A 20 -22.38 20.50 14.81
CA SER A 20 -20.97 20.76 14.52
C SER A 20 -20.28 19.44 14.19
N ALA A 21 -20.84 18.71 13.22
CA ALA A 21 -19.99 17.97 12.30
C ALA A 21 -19.08 19.05 11.70
N HIS A 22 -17.81 19.04 12.09
CA HIS A 22 -16.82 19.91 11.48
C HIS A 22 -16.87 19.57 9.99
N ALA A 23 -17.43 20.45 9.18
CA ALA A 23 -17.08 20.50 7.78
C ALA A 23 -15.56 20.67 7.81
N GLU A 24 -14.83 19.60 7.51
CA GLU A 24 -13.40 19.68 7.24
C GLU A 24 -13.24 20.69 6.12
N THR A 25 -12.95 21.94 6.49
CA THR A 25 -12.48 22.94 5.55
C THR A 25 -11.30 22.30 4.83
N VAL A 26 -11.38 22.20 3.51
CA VAL A 26 -10.30 21.72 2.65
C VAL A 26 -9.04 22.53 2.98
N ALA A 27 -8.20 22.00 3.86
CA ALA A 27 -7.09 22.74 4.43
C ALA A 27 -5.91 22.63 3.46
N MET A 28 -5.86 23.52 2.47
CA MET A 28 -4.67 23.66 1.64
C MET A 28 -3.53 24.23 2.48
N SER A 29 -2.38 23.54 2.47
CA SER A 29 -1.14 24.02 3.09
C SER A 29 -0.67 25.33 2.44
N ASP A 30 0.15 26.09 3.16
CA ASP A 30 0.76 27.32 2.62
C ASP A 30 1.60 27.04 1.37
N ASN A 31 2.28 25.89 1.32
CA ASN A 31 3.05 25.46 0.15
C ASN A 31 2.16 25.13 -1.04
N GLN A 32 1.03 24.43 -0.84
CA GLN A 32 0.04 24.21 -1.90
C GLN A 32 -0.51 25.53 -2.45
N ARG A 33 -0.80 26.49 -1.57
CA ARG A 33 -1.26 27.84 -1.98
C ARG A 33 -0.19 28.60 -2.75
N ALA A 34 1.06 28.57 -2.27
CA ALA A 34 2.18 29.24 -2.92
C ALA A 34 2.51 28.63 -4.29
N GLU A 35 2.40 27.31 -4.43
CA GLU A 35 2.61 26.63 -5.70
C GLU A 35 1.49 26.93 -6.69
N LEU A 36 0.23 26.88 -6.23
CA LEU A 36 -0.92 27.27 -7.04
C LEU A 36 -0.84 28.73 -7.48
N ALA A 37 -0.39 29.64 -6.62
CA ALA A 37 -0.20 31.04 -6.97
C ALA A 37 0.87 31.27 -8.06
N LYS A 38 1.85 30.36 -8.19
CA LYS A 38 2.85 30.40 -9.27
C LYS A 38 2.27 29.97 -10.61
N ILE A 39 1.36 28.98 -10.60
CA ILE A 39 0.85 28.33 -11.81
C ILE A 39 -0.49 28.96 -12.27
N ALA A 40 -1.24 29.57 -11.35
CA ALA A 40 -2.49 30.29 -11.63
C ALA A 40 -2.45 31.68 -10.95
N PRO A 41 -1.65 32.63 -11.47
CA PRO A 41 -1.49 33.95 -10.87
C PRO A 41 -2.85 34.70 -10.83
N GLY A 42 -3.32 35.01 -9.62
CA GLY A 42 -4.61 35.69 -9.38
C GLY A 42 -5.72 34.79 -8.84
N LEU A 43 -5.52 33.47 -8.79
CA LEU A 43 -6.48 32.56 -8.18
C LEU A 43 -6.46 32.70 -6.64
N THR A 44 -7.58 33.18 -6.08
CA THR A 44 -7.79 33.15 -4.63
C THR A 44 -8.62 31.91 -4.29
N ILE A 45 -8.02 30.95 -3.57
CA ILE A 45 -8.76 29.78 -3.07
C ILE A 45 -9.69 30.23 -1.96
N THR A 46 -10.96 30.43 -2.31
CA THR A 46 -12.04 30.62 -1.35
C THR A 46 -12.50 29.26 -0.81
N PRO A 47 -13.10 29.18 0.39
CA PRO A 47 -13.68 27.94 0.90
C PRO A 47 -14.68 27.30 -0.10
N ALA A 48 -15.47 28.12 -0.79
CA ALA A 48 -16.42 27.66 -1.80
C ALA A 48 -15.73 27.02 -3.01
N LEU A 49 -14.63 27.61 -3.51
CA LEU A 49 -13.85 27.04 -4.60
C LEU A 49 -13.19 25.71 -4.17
N ALA A 50 -12.67 25.65 -2.94
CA ALA A 50 -12.05 24.44 -2.41
C ALA A 50 -13.06 23.29 -2.27
N GLU A 51 -14.27 23.58 -1.79
CA GLU A 51 -15.38 22.63 -1.74
C GLU A 51 -15.76 22.14 -3.14
N GLN A 52 -15.82 23.05 -4.12
CA GLN A 52 -16.14 22.70 -5.51
C GLN A 52 -15.08 21.80 -6.14
N LEU A 53 -13.79 22.12 -5.96
CA LEU A 53 -12.68 21.28 -6.44
C LEU A 53 -12.75 19.87 -5.86
N ARG A 54 -13.04 19.76 -4.55
CA ARG A 54 -13.21 18.47 -3.87
C ARG A 54 -14.43 17.70 -4.38
N ALA A 55 -15.56 18.36 -4.54
CA ALA A 55 -16.77 17.76 -5.09
C ALA A 55 -16.51 17.20 -6.50
N THR A 56 -15.82 17.96 -7.35
CA THR A 56 -15.43 17.51 -8.70
C THR A 56 -14.45 16.34 -8.64
N ALA A 57 -13.44 16.36 -7.77
CA ALA A 57 -12.48 15.26 -7.66
C ALA A 57 -13.14 13.94 -7.26
N TYR A 58 -14.15 14.00 -6.39
CA TYR A 58 -14.85 12.81 -5.88
C TYR A 58 -16.13 12.46 -6.65
N ASP A 59 -16.44 13.16 -7.75
CA ASP A 59 -17.62 12.87 -8.57
C ASP A 59 -17.41 11.59 -9.40
N GLN A 60 -17.87 10.46 -8.86
CA GLN A 60 -17.78 9.15 -9.51
C GLN A 60 -18.70 9.00 -10.74
N SER A 61 -19.55 9.99 -11.04
CA SER A 61 -20.34 9.98 -12.28
C SER A 61 -19.52 10.42 -13.51
N LEU A 62 -18.34 11.01 -13.29
CA LEU A 62 -17.43 11.49 -14.31
C LEU A 62 -16.18 10.60 -14.40
N THR A 63 -15.67 10.43 -15.62
CA THR A 63 -14.39 9.76 -15.86
C THR A 63 -13.22 10.58 -15.27
N ILE A 64 -12.06 9.93 -15.07
CA ILE A 64 -10.86 10.62 -14.58
C ILE A 64 -10.47 11.80 -15.50
N PRO A 65 -10.40 11.65 -16.84
CA PRO A 65 -10.09 12.77 -17.73
C PRO A 65 -11.07 13.95 -17.61
N GLU A 66 -12.37 13.68 -17.49
CA GLU A 66 -13.39 14.72 -17.31
C GLU A 66 -13.21 15.48 -15.99
N ARG A 67 -12.95 14.76 -14.90
CA ARG A 67 -12.67 15.38 -13.59
C ARG A 67 -11.39 16.21 -13.61
N VAL A 68 -10.31 15.70 -14.21
CA VAL A 68 -9.05 16.44 -14.36
C VAL A 68 -9.28 17.74 -15.14
N SER A 69 -9.96 17.66 -16.28
CA SER A 69 -10.29 18.84 -17.09
C SER A 69 -11.13 19.87 -16.33
N ALA A 70 -12.17 19.42 -15.61
CA ALA A 70 -13.00 20.29 -14.79
C ALA A 70 -12.22 20.95 -13.65
N ILE A 71 -11.38 20.20 -12.93
CA ILE A 71 -10.52 20.72 -11.86
C ILE A 71 -9.56 21.79 -12.40
N ARG A 72 -8.90 21.52 -13.53
CA ARG A 72 -7.97 22.47 -14.16
C ARG A 72 -8.69 23.78 -14.50
N LYS A 73 -9.88 23.69 -15.11
CA LYS A 73 -10.71 24.85 -15.44
C LYS A 73 -11.14 25.63 -14.20
N LEU A 74 -11.59 24.95 -13.15
CA LEU A 74 -12.01 25.57 -11.89
C LEU A 74 -10.86 26.28 -11.18
N ALA A 75 -9.68 25.69 -11.19
CA ALA A 75 -8.48 26.28 -10.61
C ALA A 75 -7.78 27.27 -11.57
N GLY A 76 -8.35 27.58 -12.73
CA GLY A 76 -7.80 28.57 -13.66
C GLY A 76 -6.40 28.22 -14.17
N TYR A 77 -6.06 26.93 -14.25
CA TYR A 77 -4.78 26.48 -14.81
C TYR A 77 -4.71 26.82 -16.30
N PRO A 78 -3.66 27.50 -16.76
CA PRO A 78 -3.48 27.79 -18.18
C PRO A 78 -3.44 26.51 -19.03
N ASP A 79 -4.07 26.58 -20.21
CA ASP A 79 -3.99 25.50 -21.19
C ASP A 79 -2.54 25.35 -21.67
N GLY A 80 -2.04 24.10 -21.64
CA GLY A 80 -0.67 23.77 -22.06
C GLY A 80 0.43 23.97 -21.01
N GLU A 81 0.14 24.55 -19.83
CA GLU A 81 1.11 24.60 -18.73
C GLU A 81 1.14 23.28 -17.94
N LEU A 82 2.34 22.74 -17.76
CA LEU A 82 2.57 21.45 -17.12
C LEU A 82 3.08 21.62 -15.69
N ILE A 83 2.45 20.90 -14.76
CA ILE A 83 2.91 20.80 -13.38
C ILE A 83 4.10 19.83 -13.36
N LYS A 84 5.28 20.29 -12.96
CA LYS A 84 6.47 19.44 -12.87
C LYS A 84 6.48 18.64 -11.57
N ARG A 85 6.78 17.34 -11.65
CA ARG A 85 6.92 16.46 -10.49
C ARG A 85 8.12 15.54 -10.65
N THR A 86 8.95 15.43 -9.62
CA THR A 86 10.01 14.42 -9.58
C THR A 86 9.51 13.19 -8.84
N VAL A 87 9.44 12.06 -9.54
CA VAL A 87 8.96 10.78 -8.98
C VAL A 87 10.10 9.78 -8.98
N CYS A 88 10.47 9.34 -7.79
CA CYS A 88 11.52 8.33 -7.61
C CYS A 88 10.90 6.93 -7.66
N ILE A 89 11.50 6.04 -8.44
CA ILE A 89 10.94 4.72 -8.69
C ILE A 89 11.98 3.68 -8.27
N TRP A 90 11.61 2.86 -7.29
CA TRP A 90 12.41 1.69 -6.98
C TRP A 90 12.08 0.55 -7.93
N ASP A 91 13.15 -0.03 -8.47
CA ASP A 91 13.13 -1.25 -9.24
C ASP A 91 14.42 -2.01 -8.95
N ILE A 92 14.33 -3.31 -8.66
CA ILE A 92 15.51 -4.14 -8.38
C ILE A 92 16.51 -4.15 -9.53
N ALA A 93 16.04 -4.00 -10.77
CA ALA A 93 16.87 -3.88 -11.97
C ALA A 93 17.11 -2.42 -12.40
N GLY A 94 16.73 -1.45 -11.56
CA GLY A 94 16.89 -0.02 -11.78
C GLY A 94 16.19 0.44 -13.06
N ARG A 95 16.89 1.25 -13.88
CA ARG A 95 16.33 1.84 -15.11
C ARG A 95 15.87 0.78 -16.13
N SER A 96 16.44 -0.41 -16.11
CA SER A 96 16.14 -1.49 -17.06
C SER A 96 15.08 -2.45 -16.54
N GLY A 97 14.51 -2.19 -15.36
CA GLY A 97 13.53 -3.07 -14.76
C GLY A 97 12.09 -2.83 -15.22
N PRO A 98 11.21 -3.80 -14.93
CA PRO A 98 9.82 -3.78 -15.40
C PRO A 98 8.97 -2.69 -14.72
N ILE A 99 9.24 -2.34 -13.46
CA ILE A 99 8.51 -1.30 -12.72
C ILE A 99 8.87 0.07 -13.29
N PHE A 100 10.17 0.31 -13.54
CA PHE A 100 10.61 1.57 -14.16
C PHE A 100 10.11 1.71 -15.60
N SER A 101 10.05 0.61 -16.35
CA SER A 101 9.48 0.59 -17.71
C SER A 101 7.98 0.90 -17.69
N ALA A 102 7.20 0.25 -16.83
CA ALA A 102 5.78 0.53 -16.67
C ALA A 102 5.51 2.00 -16.29
N ALA A 103 6.33 2.59 -15.41
CA ALA A 103 6.21 4.00 -15.07
C ALA A 103 6.50 4.93 -16.27
N GLN A 104 7.46 4.57 -17.12
CA GLN A 104 7.75 5.32 -18.36
C GLN A 104 6.59 5.25 -19.36
N ASP A 105 5.97 4.08 -19.51
CA ASP A 105 4.84 3.90 -20.44
C ASP A 105 3.64 4.79 -20.05
N GLN A 106 3.44 5.02 -18.74
CA GLN A 106 2.38 5.88 -18.21
C GLN A 106 2.69 7.38 -18.32
N ARG A 107 3.93 7.77 -18.61
CA ARG A 107 4.35 9.19 -18.63
C ARG A 107 3.52 10.01 -19.61
N SER A 108 3.26 9.49 -20.81
CA SER A 108 2.49 10.19 -21.85
C SER A 108 1.06 10.48 -21.37
N GLN A 109 0.40 9.50 -20.74
CA GLN A 109 -0.95 9.68 -20.20
C GLN A 109 -0.97 10.69 -19.04
N ILE A 110 0.04 10.67 -18.18
CA ILE A 110 0.18 11.66 -17.09
C ILE A 110 0.37 13.07 -17.65
N MET A 111 1.10 13.21 -18.76
CA MET A 111 1.27 14.48 -19.48
C MET A 111 -0.05 15.00 -20.08
N GLU A 112 -0.96 14.14 -20.53
CA GLU A 112 -2.30 14.54 -20.98
C GLU A 112 -3.15 15.13 -19.84
N TYR A 113 -2.89 14.73 -18.59
CA TYR A 113 -3.46 15.35 -17.38
C TYR A 113 -2.75 16.65 -16.99
N GLY A 114 -1.75 17.05 -17.78
CA GLY A 114 -0.98 18.26 -17.66
C GLY A 114 0.01 18.25 -16.50
N VAL A 115 0.61 17.08 -16.24
CA VAL A 115 1.71 16.89 -15.29
C VAL A 115 2.92 16.33 -16.06
N ASP A 116 4.06 17.01 -15.97
CA ASP A 116 5.34 16.48 -16.49
C ASP A 116 6.09 15.79 -15.35
N VAL A 117 6.18 14.46 -15.44
CA VAL A 117 6.90 13.66 -14.45
C VAL A 117 8.33 13.39 -14.89
N GLU A 118 9.28 13.76 -14.03
CA GLU A 118 10.66 13.32 -14.09
C GLU A 118 10.79 12.01 -13.30
N LEU A 119 11.16 10.93 -13.97
CA LEU A 119 11.31 9.61 -13.34
C LEU A 119 12.79 9.35 -12.97
N VAL A 120 13.05 9.15 -11.68
CA VAL A 120 14.40 8.90 -11.14
C VAL A 120 14.50 7.44 -10.68
N PRO A 121 15.35 6.60 -11.32
CA PRO A 121 15.46 5.19 -10.96
C PRO A 121 16.31 4.97 -9.70
N TYR A 122 15.88 4.07 -8.83
CA TYR A 122 16.63 3.60 -7.67
C TYR A 122 16.66 2.07 -7.63
N THR A 123 17.80 1.51 -7.23
CA THR A 123 17.92 0.07 -6.89
C THR A 123 17.84 -0.19 -5.39
N SER A 124 18.05 0.85 -4.57
CA SER A 124 17.95 0.78 -3.11
C SER A 124 16.74 1.57 -2.62
N GLU A 125 15.79 0.88 -2.00
CA GLU A 125 14.65 1.53 -1.35
C GLU A 125 15.07 2.43 -0.18
N SER A 126 16.12 2.06 0.55
CA SER A 126 16.62 2.84 1.67
C SER A 126 17.08 4.22 1.21
N VAL A 127 17.89 4.28 0.13
CA VAL A 127 18.34 5.56 -0.43
C VAL A 127 17.16 6.38 -0.95
N MET A 128 16.26 5.75 -1.70
CA MET A 128 15.07 6.43 -2.22
C MET A 128 14.16 6.98 -1.11
N ALA A 129 13.99 6.24 -0.02
CA ALA A 129 13.19 6.67 1.12
C ALA A 129 13.82 7.89 1.81
N GLU A 130 15.15 7.95 1.95
CA GLU A 130 15.83 9.14 2.48
C GLU A 130 15.72 10.34 1.54
N ASP A 131 15.70 10.11 0.23
CA ASP A 131 15.49 11.16 -0.78
C ASP A 131 14.03 11.67 -0.78
N LEU A 132 13.07 10.80 -0.48
CA LEU A 132 11.69 11.17 -0.16
C LEU A 132 11.59 11.85 1.21
N LYS A 133 12.45 11.63 2.19
CA LYS A 133 12.42 12.46 3.42
C LYS A 133 13.04 13.84 3.17
N SER A 134 14.09 13.90 2.36
CA SER A 134 14.94 15.07 2.13
C SER A 134 14.48 16.01 1.00
N GLN A 135 13.22 15.92 0.55
CA GLN A 135 12.68 16.82 -0.49
C GLN A 135 13.37 16.74 -1.86
N ARG A 136 14.06 15.64 -2.17
CA ARG A 136 14.62 15.39 -3.51
C ARG A 136 13.62 14.78 -4.48
N CYS A 137 12.70 13.97 -3.96
CA CYS A 137 11.58 13.39 -4.70
C CYS A 137 10.26 14.05 -4.25
N ASP A 138 9.35 14.43 -5.14
CA ASP A 138 8.00 14.83 -4.74
C ASP A 138 7.14 13.61 -4.34
N ALA A 139 7.38 12.48 -4.99
CA ALA A 139 6.79 11.19 -4.67
C ALA A 139 7.80 10.04 -4.88
N ALA A 140 7.57 8.89 -4.25
CA ALA A 140 8.37 7.69 -4.49
C ALA A 140 7.51 6.41 -4.52
N LEU A 141 7.78 5.54 -5.49
CA LEU A 141 7.18 4.21 -5.65
C LEU A 141 8.08 3.15 -5.02
N MET A 142 7.59 2.49 -3.96
CA MET A 142 8.33 1.53 -3.15
C MET A 142 7.45 0.34 -2.76
N THR A 143 8.02 -0.71 -2.18
CA THR A 143 7.25 -1.83 -1.60
C THR A 143 6.35 -1.33 -0.46
N GLY A 144 5.22 -1.99 -0.24
CA GLY A 144 4.31 -1.70 0.88
C GLY A 144 4.99 -1.88 2.24
N LEU A 145 5.92 -2.82 2.33
CA LEU A 145 6.81 -2.99 3.47
C LEU A 145 7.60 -1.73 3.79
N ARG A 146 8.20 -1.08 2.78
CA ARG A 146 8.92 0.19 2.96
C ARG A 146 7.97 1.38 3.18
N ALA A 147 6.85 1.40 2.45
CA ALA A 147 5.85 2.48 2.51
C ALA A 147 5.24 2.66 3.91
N ARG A 148 5.23 1.60 4.74
CA ARG A 148 4.80 1.66 6.15
C ARG A 148 5.55 2.71 6.98
N LEU A 149 6.81 3.03 6.62
CA LEU A 149 7.57 4.12 7.26
C LEU A 149 6.91 5.50 7.09
N PHE A 150 6.14 5.68 6.02
CA PHE A 150 5.46 6.92 5.68
C PHE A 150 3.96 6.87 5.99
N HIS A 151 3.35 5.69 5.86
CA HIS A 151 1.91 5.54 5.97
C HIS A 151 1.52 4.15 6.52
N ARG A 152 1.30 4.05 7.83
CA ARG A 152 1.07 2.77 8.52
C ARG A 152 -0.17 2.03 8.02
N TYR A 153 -1.28 2.74 7.79
CA TYR A 153 -2.55 2.16 7.34
C TYR A 153 -2.39 1.41 6.01
N SER A 154 -1.78 2.05 5.00
CA SER A 154 -1.55 1.40 3.70
C SER A 154 -0.42 0.38 3.75
N GLY A 155 0.65 0.62 4.52
CA GLY A 155 1.73 -0.36 4.73
C GLY A 155 1.31 -1.62 5.49
N THR A 156 0.11 -1.64 6.08
CA THR A 156 -0.49 -2.82 6.72
C THR A 156 -1.23 -3.72 5.72
N ILE A 157 -1.39 -3.30 4.46
CA ILE A 157 -1.91 -4.16 3.38
C ILE A 157 -1.06 -5.43 3.23
N ASP A 158 0.25 -5.28 3.38
CA ASP A 158 1.25 -6.36 3.27
C ASP A 158 1.36 -7.18 4.57
N SER A 159 0.36 -7.12 5.46
CA SER A 159 0.38 -7.88 6.71
C SER A 159 0.35 -9.39 6.46
N VAL A 160 1.09 -10.13 7.29
CA VAL A 160 1.20 -11.59 7.17
C VAL A 160 -0.18 -12.25 7.28
N GLY A 161 -0.59 -13.02 6.28
CA GLY A 161 -1.91 -13.65 6.16
C GLY A 161 -3.08 -12.66 6.12
N GLY A 162 -2.83 -11.36 5.97
CA GLY A 162 -3.85 -10.33 5.92
C GLY A 162 -4.70 -10.40 4.65
N VAL A 163 -4.07 -10.76 3.54
CA VAL A 163 -4.70 -10.95 2.23
C VAL A 163 -4.29 -12.33 1.72
N PRO A 164 -5.19 -13.31 1.68
CA PRO A 164 -4.85 -14.68 1.25
C PRO A 164 -4.45 -14.78 -0.22
N ASP A 165 -5.23 -14.18 -1.11
CA ASP A 165 -5.09 -14.33 -2.56
C ASP A 165 -5.45 -13.05 -3.34
N GLU A 166 -5.40 -13.14 -4.67
CA GLU A 166 -5.68 -12.04 -5.58
C GLU A 166 -7.15 -11.56 -5.55
N GLU A 167 -8.11 -12.44 -5.26
CA GLU A 167 -9.52 -12.04 -5.15
C GLU A 167 -9.74 -11.19 -3.91
N HIS A 168 -9.14 -11.60 -2.79
CA HIS A 168 -9.10 -10.79 -1.57
C HIS A 168 -8.40 -9.46 -1.80
N MET A 169 -7.26 -9.46 -2.51
CA MET A 169 -6.54 -8.23 -2.84
C MET A 169 -7.39 -7.29 -3.69
N ARG A 170 -8.12 -7.82 -4.69
CA ARG A 170 -9.03 -7.04 -5.54
C ARG A 170 -10.11 -6.35 -4.72
N VAL A 171 -10.81 -7.10 -3.86
CA VAL A 171 -11.88 -6.55 -3.00
C VAL A 171 -11.32 -5.53 -2.01
N LEU A 172 -10.13 -5.78 -1.45
CA LEU A 172 -9.46 -4.83 -0.58
C LEU A 172 -9.12 -3.53 -1.32
N MET A 173 -8.54 -3.62 -2.52
CA MET A 173 -8.18 -2.44 -3.31
C MET A 173 -9.40 -1.62 -3.73
N GLN A 174 -10.52 -2.26 -4.06
CA GLN A 174 -11.79 -1.56 -4.30
C GLN A 174 -12.27 -0.79 -3.06
N ALA A 175 -12.18 -1.40 -1.87
CA ALA A 175 -12.59 -0.77 -0.63
C ALA A 175 -11.65 0.39 -0.25
N VAL A 176 -10.34 0.15 -0.26
CA VAL A 176 -9.30 1.11 0.12
C VAL A 176 -9.34 2.34 -0.79
N ASN A 177 -9.45 2.15 -2.11
CA ASN A 177 -9.46 3.26 -3.07
C ASN A 177 -10.83 3.95 -3.21
N HIS A 178 -11.87 3.53 -2.50
CA HIS A 178 -13.17 4.21 -2.54
C HIS A 178 -13.07 5.62 -1.91
N PRO A 179 -13.65 6.70 -2.49
CA PRO A 179 -13.52 8.07 -1.99
C PRO A 179 -13.90 8.28 -0.51
N ARG A 180 -14.84 7.48 0.02
CA ARG A 180 -15.18 7.48 1.46
C ARG A 180 -14.00 7.18 2.39
N ASN A 181 -12.98 6.47 1.89
CA ASN A 181 -11.77 6.16 2.63
C ASN A 181 -10.61 7.11 2.31
N ALA A 182 -10.81 8.15 1.49
CA ALA A 182 -9.74 9.06 1.09
C ALA A 182 -9.06 9.74 2.30
N HIS A 183 -9.82 10.09 3.35
CA HIS A 183 -9.26 10.68 4.57
C HIS A 183 -8.22 9.79 5.26
N ARG A 184 -8.29 8.47 5.06
CA ARG A 184 -7.36 7.47 5.62
C ARG A 184 -6.05 7.36 4.85
N MET A 185 -5.92 8.06 3.73
CA MET A 185 -4.76 8.01 2.82
C MET A 185 -3.75 9.13 3.06
N VAL A 186 -3.97 9.94 4.11
CA VAL A 186 -3.06 11.02 4.50
C VAL A 186 -2.54 10.71 5.89
N SER A 187 -1.22 10.77 6.06
CA SER A 187 -0.53 10.57 7.34
C SER A 187 0.61 11.57 7.46
N GLY A 188 0.45 12.56 8.34
CA GLY A 188 1.42 13.63 8.50
C GLY A 188 1.68 14.38 7.20
N GLU A 189 2.93 14.39 6.75
CA GLU A 189 3.37 15.07 5.53
C GLU A 189 3.17 14.24 4.25
N TYR A 190 2.64 13.03 4.36
CA TYR A 190 2.57 12.07 3.25
C TYR A 190 1.14 11.72 2.87
N VAL A 191 0.96 11.37 1.60
CA VAL A 191 -0.29 10.90 1.02
C VAL A 191 -0.03 9.68 0.14
N VAL A 192 -0.90 8.68 0.21
CA VAL A 192 -0.84 7.51 -0.67
C VAL A 192 -1.45 7.88 -2.02
N LEU A 193 -0.65 7.92 -3.08
CA LEU A 193 -1.09 8.25 -4.43
C LEU A 193 -1.59 7.03 -5.20
N GLY A 194 -1.06 5.84 -4.91
CA GLY A 194 -1.41 4.64 -5.66
C GLY A 194 -0.92 3.37 -4.96
N ILE A 195 -1.62 2.27 -5.21
CA ILE A 195 -1.31 0.95 -4.66
C ILE A 195 -1.51 -0.06 -5.80
N ALA A 196 -0.47 -0.84 -6.08
CA ALA A 196 -0.47 -1.90 -7.08
C ALA A 196 -0.09 -3.23 -6.41
N PRO A 197 -0.64 -4.38 -6.84
CA PRO A 197 -0.18 -5.67 -6.37
C PRO A 197 1.24 -5.96 -6.91
N ALA A 198 2.09 -6.56 -6.08
CA ALA A 198 3.43 -7.03 -6.44
C ALA A 198 3.55 -8.56 -6.38
N GLY A 199 2.44 -9.24 -6.07
CA GLY A 199 2.33 -10.69 -6.03
C GLY A 199 2.50 -11.28 -4.63
N ALA A 200 2.19 -12.57 -4.55
CA ALA A 200 2.23 -13.34 -3.32
C ALA A 200 3.67 -13.70 -2.93
N ALA A 201 4.02 -13.46 -1.67
CA ALA A 201 5.27 -13.91 -1.06
C ALA A 201 5.15 -15.35 -0.55
N TYR A 202 6.12 -16.18 -0.92
CA TYR A 202 6.22 -17.59 -0.53
C TYR A 202 7.54 -17.86 0.17
N VAL A 203 7.60 -19.00 0.87
CA VAL A 203 8.82 -19.47 1.54
C VAL A 203 9.62 -20.33 0.58
N PHE A 204 10.78 -19.82 0.16
CA PHE A 204 11.82 -20.54 -0.54
C PHE A 204 12.75 -21.20 0.48
N VAL A 205 13.06 -22.47 0.28
CA VAL A 205 13.92 -23.25 1.17
C VAL A 205 15.01 -23.95 0.38
N ASN A 206 16.22 -24.01 0.93
CA ASN A 206 17.34 -24.75 0.33
C ASN A 206 17.21 -26.27 0.53
N ASP A 207 16.34 -26.72 1.44
CA ASP A 207 16.04 -28.11 1.72
C ASP A 207 14.53 -28.31 1.93
N ARG A 208 13.92 -29.20 1.14
CA ARG A 208 12.49 -29.57 1.20
C ARG A 208 12.08 -30.14 2.55
N SER A 209 13.02 -30.61 3.38
CA SER A 209 12.73 -31.01 4.75
C SER A 209 12.19 -29.83 5.57
N ILE A 210 12.48 -28.58 5.20
CA ILE A 210 11.95 -27.35 5.80
C ILE A 210 10.54 -27.06 5.24
N SER A 211 9.61 -27.99 5.44
CA SER A 211 8.28 -27.95 4.84
C SER A 211 7.21 -27.26 5.71
N SER A 212 7.55 -26.82 6.92
CA SER A 212 6.62 -26.18 7.84
C SER A 212 7.36 -25.25 8.80
N LEU A 213 6.63 -24.38 9.49
CA LEU A 213 7.21 -23.46 10.49
C LEU A 213 7.96 -24.20 11.59
N ALA A 214 7.41 -25.30 12.10
CA ALA A 214 8.09 -26.13 13.11
C ALA A 214 9.44 -26.68 12.62
N LYS A 215 9.57 -26.97 11.32
CA LYS A 215 10.80 -27.47 10.70
C LYS A 215 11.79 -26.36 10.32
N ALA A 216 11.38 -25.09 10.43
CA ALA A 216 12.27 -23.94 10.29
C ALA A 216 13.07 -23.64 11.56
N ALA A 217 12.72 -24.26 12.70
CA ALA A 217 13.48 -24.11 13.94
C ALA A 217 14.96 -24.49 13.75
N GLY A 218 15.86 -23.64 14.25
CA GLY A 218 17.31 -23.77 14.09
C GLY A 218 17.85 -23.41 12.70
N LYS A 219 17.00 -23.05 11.73
CA LYS A 219 17.41 -22.62 10.39
C LYS A 219 17.69 -21.13 10.33
N LYS A 220 18.56 -20.71 9.42
CA LYS A 220 18.86 -19.30 9.16
C LYS A 220 17.83 -18.72 8.21
N VAL A 221 17.10 -17.70 8.62
CA VAL A 221 16.06 -17.05 7.82
C VAL A 221 16.48 -15.64 7.50
N ALA A 222 16.46 -15.25 6.22
CA ALA A 222 16.67 -13.85 5.84
C ALA A 222 15.53 -12.97 6.35
N VAL A 223 15.87 -11.87 7.02
CA VAL A 223 14.94 -10.84 7.46
C VAL A 223 15.42 -9.48 6.99
N LEU A 224 14.49 -8.56 6.75
CA LEU A 224 14.83 -7.22 6.30
C LEU A 224 15.40 -6.39 7.48
N ASP A 225 16.52 -5.72 7.26
CA ASP A 225 17.28 -4.97 8.27
C ASP A 225 16.48 -3.82 8.90
N TYR A 226 15.62 -3.18 8.11
CA TYR A 226 14.70 -2.14 8.56
C TYR A 226 13.44 -2.69 9.23
N ASP A 227 13.28 -4.02 9.30
CA ASP A 227 12.09 -4.70 9.80
C ASP A 227 12.42 -5.60 11.00
N ARG A 228 12.70 -4.95 12.15
CA ARG A 228 12.97 -5.63 13.42
C ARG A 228 11.87 -6.64 13.79
N THR A 229 10.64 -6.34 13.40
CA THR A 229 9.47 -7.16 13.68
C THR A 229 9.52 -8.51 12.96
N GLN A 230 10.04 -8.56 11.73
CA GLN A 230 10.32 -9.84 11.06
C GLN A 230 11.33 -10.69 11.83
N ALA A 231 12.38 -10.06 12.36
CA ALA A 231 13.38 -10.76 13.17
C ALA A 231 12.78 -11.36 14.46
N GLU A 232 11.87 -10.63 15.10
CA GLU A 232 11.14 -11.10 16.30
C GLU A 232 10.24 -12.30 15.96
N MET A 233 9.46 -12.24 14.88
CA MET A 233 8.62 -13.37 14.43
C MET A 233 9.45 -14.62 14.10
N VAL A 234 10.57 -14.45 13.38
CA VAL A 234 11.48 -15.55 13.05
C VAL A 234 12.08 -16.18 14.32
N SER A 235 12.43 -15.35 15.30
CA SER A 235 12.97 -15.85 16.58
C SER A 235 11.92 -16.62 17.39
N GLN A 236 10.65 -16.20 17.35
CA GLN A 236 9.55 -16.86 18.07
C GLN A 236 9.28 -18.28 17.57
N ILE A 237 9.52 -18.58 16.29
CA ILE A 237 9.43 -19.94 15.73
C ILE A 237 10.72 -20.76 15.94
N GLY A 238 11.67 -20.25 16.72
CA GLY A 238 12.93 -20.91 17.04
C GLY A 238 13.97 -20.89 15.92
N ALA A 239 13.78 -20.08 14.87
CA ALA A 239 14.72 -19.90 13.79
C ALA A 239 15.72 -18.75 14.09
N THR A 240 16.81 -18.67 13.33
CA THR A 240 17.85 -17.64 13.48
C THR A 240 17.65 -16.54 12.44
N PRO A 241 17.21 -15.33 12.82
CA PRO A 241 17.09 -14.23 11.87
C PRO A 241 18.48 -13.73 11.45
N ILE A 242 18.69 -13.62 10.14
CA ILE A 242 19.86 -13.01 9.53
C ILE A 242 19.42 -11.71 8.88
N ALA A 243 19.88 -10.58 9.42
CA ALA A 243 19.56 -9.26 8.88
C ALA A 243 20.17 -9.09 7.49
N THR A 244 19.34 -8.67 6.53
CA THR A 244 19.63 -8.54 5.10
C THR A 244 18.83 -7.39 4.51
N ASP A 245 19.05 -7.06 3.23
CA ASP A 245 18.16 -6.19 2.46
C ASP A 245 17.60 -6.94 1.24
N ILE A 246 16.67 -6.32 0.52
CA ILE A 246 16.01 -6.91 -0.66
C ILE A 246 17.01 -7.27 -1.77
N VAL A 247 18.18 -6.62 -1.81
CA VAL A 247 19.20 -6.81 -2.86
C VAL A 247 20.17 -7.95 -2.49
N SER A 248 20.51 -8.08 -1.22
CA SER A 248 21.50 -9.03 -0.69
C SER A 248 20.88 -10.37 -0.31
N ALA A 249 19.64 -10.40 0.17
CA ALA A 249 18.96 -11.63 0.62
C ALA A 249 18.92 -12.75 -0.45
N PRO A 250 18.58 -12.47 -1.74
CA PRO A 250 18.60 -13.48 -2.79
C PRO A 250 19.99 -14.09 -3.00
N ASN A 251 21.04 -13.26 -2.99
CA ASN A 251 22.42 -13.71 -3.14
C ASN A 251 22.86 -14.56 -1.94
N MET A 252 22.46 -14.19 -0.72
CA MET A 252 22.74 -14.98 0.48
C MET A 252 22.04 -16.33 0.45
N PHE A 253 20.82 -16.40 -0.05
CA PHE A 253 20.08 -17.65 -0.23
C PHE A 253 20.73 -18.53 -1.32
N ASN A 254 21.04 -17.96 -2.48
CA ASN A 254 21.68 -18.67 -3.58
C ASN A 254 23.05 -19.25 -3.23
N ASN A 255 23.76 -18.65 -2.27
CA ASN A 255 25.05 -19.12 -1.77
C ASN A 255 24.96 -19.95 -0.48
N GLY A 256 23.76 -20.30 0.02
CA GLY A 256 23.57 -21.10 1.23
C GLY A 256 23.93 -20.41 2.55
N VAL A 257 24.08 -19.08 2.53
CA VAL A 257 24.31 -18.28 3.75
C VAL A 257 23.06 -18.26 4.63
N VAL A 258 21.87 -18.25 4.01
CA VAL A 258 20.58 -18.46 4.68
C VAL A 258 19.91 -19.72 4.13
N ASP A 259 19.11 -20.37 4.95
CA ASP A 259 18.39 -21.60 4.59
C ASP A 259 16.99 -21.32 4.03
N VAL A 260 16.42 -20.19 4.44
CA VAL A 260 15.04 -19.81 4.16
C VAL A 260 14.99 -18.35 3.70
N LEU A 261 14.25 -18.11 2.62
CA LEU A 261 13.98 -16.79 2.07
C LEU A 261 12.47 -16.63 1.83
N ALA A 262 11.85 -15.63 2.43
CA ALA A 262 10.51 -15.20 2.04
C ALA A 262 10.61 -14.19 0.89
N ALA A 263 10.03 -14.50 -0.27
CA ALA A 263 10.09 -13.62 -1.44
C ALA A 263 8.84 -13.76 -2.33
N PRO A 264 8.45 -12.72 -3.09
CA PRO A 264 7.45 -12.85 -4.14
C PRO A 264 7.87 -13.88 -5.19
N LEU A 265 6.92 -14.66 -5.73
CA LEU A 265 7.22 -15.62 -6.80
C LEU A 265 7.83 -14.97 -8.05
N VAL A 266 7.49 -13.71 -8.34
CA VAL A 266 8.06 -12.95 -9.47
C VAL A 266 9.57 -12.74 -9.36
N ALA A 267 10.15 -12.91 -8.16
CA ALA A 267 11.59 -12.89 -7.95
C ALA A 267 12.31 -14.18 -8.38
N TYR A 268 11.58 -15.29 -8.59
CA TYR A 268 12.14 -16.63 -8.82
C TYR A 268 13.13 -16.67 -9.98
N GLU A 269 12.73 -16.16 -11.16
CA GLU A 269 13.56 -16.21 -12.36
C GLU A 269 14.61 -15.10 -12.35
N VAL A 270 14.19 -13.85 -12.09
CA VAL A 270 15.05 -12.66 -12.16
C VAL A 270 16.22 -12.72 -11.18
N LEU A 271 15.99 -13.28 -9.99
CA LEU A 271 17.01 -13.42 -8.94
C LEU A 271 17.61 -14.82 -8.89
N GLU A 272 17.29 -15.65 -9.88
CA GLU A 272 17.80 -17.01 -10.06
C GLU A 272 17.66 -17.88 -8.79
N LEU A 273 16.55 -17.75 -8.06
CA LEU A 273 16.34 -18.40 -6.76
C LEU A 273 16.39 -19.94 -6.84
N TYR A 274 16.22 -20.50 -8.05
CA TYR A 274 16.45 -21.92 -8.32
C TYR A 274 17.88 -22.39 -8.00
N LYS A 275 18.88 -21.49 -7.97
CA LYS A 275 20.25 -21.81 -7.56
C LYS A 275 20.30 -22.16 -6.07
N GLY A 276 19.69 -21.33 -5.21
CA GLY A 276 19.62 -21.60 -3.77
C GLY A 276 18.74 -22.78 -3.38
N MET A 277 17.76 -23.12 -4.23
CA MET A 277 16.95 -24.34 -4.07
C MET A 277 17.64 -25.60 -4.61
N SER A 278 18.70 -25.49 -5.40
CA SER A 278 19.37 -26.68 -5.93
C SER A 278 20.31 -27.28 -4.87
N PRO A 279 20.37 -28.62 -4.71
CA PRO A 279 19.67 -29.65 -5.49
C PRO A 279 18.34 -30.14 -4.87
N ASN A 280 18.07 -29.84 -3.59
CA ASN A 280 16.99 -30.51 -2.82
C ASN A 280 16.08 -29.53 -2.08
N GLY A 281 15.99 -28.29 -2.53
CA GLY A 281 15.12 -27.25 -2.01
C GLY A 281 13.77 -27.18 -2.73
N GLY A 282 13.04 -26.12 -2.44
CA GLY A 282 11.73 -25.89 -3.04
C GLY A 282 11.00 -24.68 -2.48
N ILE A 283 9.73 -24.59 -2.83
CA ILE A 283 8.83 -23.50 -2.46
C ILE A 283 7.65 -24.11 -1.72
N VAL A 284 7.46 -23.74 -0.45
CA VAL A 284 6.28 -24.16 0.33
C VAL A 284 5.05 -23.59 -0.34
N ARG A 285 4.08 -24.43 -0.74
CA ARG A 285 2.85 -23.99 -1.43
C ARG A 285 1.84 -23.38 -0.45
N PHE A 286 2.22 -22.28 0.16
CA PHE A 286 1.36 -21.52 1.06
C PHE A 286 1.84 -20.05 1.10
N PRO A 287 1.05 -19.08 0.60
CA PRO A 287 1.46 -17.68 0.59
C PRO A 287 1.45 -17.09 2.00
N LEU A 288 2.51 -16.34 2.35
CA LEU A 288 2.61 -15.66 3.64
C LEU A 288 1.97 -14.27 3.62
N ALA A 289 2.03 -13.57 2.49
CA ALA A 289 1.49 -12.22 2.34
C ALA A 289 1.31 -11.90 0.85
N GLN A 290 0.42 -10.95 0.56
CA GLN A 290 0.40 -10.26 -0.73
C GLN A 290 1.22 -8.98 -0.59
N ILE A 291 2.27 -8.85 -1.38
CA ILE A 291 3.11 -7.66 -1.37
C ILE A 291 2.48 -6.61 -2.29
N SER A 292 2.56 -5.35 -1.91
CA SER A 292 2.14 -4.23 -2.74
C SER A 292 3.31 -3.35 -3.16
N MET A 293 3.16 -2.64 -4.27
CA MET A 293 3.92 -1.44 -4.60
C MET A 293 3.05 -0.22 -4.29
N GLN A 294 3.58 0.74 -3.55
CA GLN A 294 2.86 1.93 -3.11
C GLN A 294 3.59 3.20 -3.56
N LEU A 295 2.86 4.07 -4.25
CA LEU A 295 3.33 5.40 -4.61
C LEU A 295 2.99 6.36 -3.47
N ILE A 296 4.00 6.83 -2.75
CA ILE A 296 3.86 7.76 -1.63
C ILE A 296 4.29 9.14 -2.07
N GLY A 297 3.40 10.12 -1.99
CA GLY A 297 3.67 11.52 -2.30
C GLY A 297 3.78 12.39 -1.06
N ARG A 298 4.44 13.55 -1.18
CA ARG A 298 4.30 14.63 -0.19
C ARG A 298 2.93 15.26 -0.32
N HIS A 299 2.18 15.32 0.77
CA HIS A 299 0.84 15.87 0.79
C HIS A 299 0.82 17.34 0.31
N GLU A 300 1.85 18.12 0.62
CA GLU A 300 2.01 19.50 0.12
C GLU A 300 2.16 19.61 -1.41
N LYS A 301 2.61 18.56 -2.11
CA LYS A 301 2.75 18.53 -3.57
C LYS A 301 1.56 17.88 -4.26
N PHE A 302 0.86 17.02 -3.52
CA PHE A 302 -0.26 16.22 -3.99
C PHE A 302 -1.42 16.34 -3.00
N PRO A 303 -2.36 17.29 -3.23
CA PRO A 303 -3.59 17.35 -2.46
C PRO A 303 -4.33 16.00 -2.51
N ASN A 304 -4.99 15.61 -1.43
CA ASN A 304 -5.61 14.29 -1.32
C ASN A 304 -6.72 14.06 -2.37
N GLU A 305 -7.37 15.13 -2.82
CA GLU A 305 -8.33 15.14 -3.92
C GLU A 305 -7.69 14.71 -5.24
N ILE A 306 -6.48 15.20 -5.55
CA ILE A 306 -5.73 14.79 -6.73
C ILE A 306 -5.16 13.39 -6.55
N ALA A 307 -4.65 13.07 -5.36
CA ALA A 307 -4.18 11.73 -5.02
C ALA A 307 -5.28 10.67 -5.22
N GLN A 308 -6.54 11.01 -4.97
CA GLN A 308 -7.67 10.11 -5.22
C GLN A 308 -7.82 9.72 -6.69
N LEU A 309 -7.61 10.67 -7.61
CA LEU A 309 -7.65 10.38 -9.06
C LEU A 309 -6.53 9.41 -9.45
N VAL A 310 -5.34 9.59 -8.88
CA VAL A 310 -4.20 8.69 -9.10
C VAL A 310 -4.50 7.30 -8.54
N ARG A 311 -5.08 7.20 -7.33
CA ARG A 311 -5.48 5.93 -6.71
C ARG A 311 -6.48 5.16 -7.57
N GLU A 312 -7.44 5.88 -8.16
CA GLU A 312 -8.42 5.29 -9.07
C GLU A 312 -7.78 4.84 -10.40
N ALA A 313 -6.80 5.58 -10.92
CA ALA A 313 -6.05 5.16 -12.10
C ALA A 313 -5.24 3.87 -11.84
N PHE A 314 -4.62 3.74 -10.66
CA PHE A 314 -3.97 2.50 -10.23
C PHE A 314 -4.98 1.34 -10.15
N LEU A 315 -6.17 1.57 -9.60
CA LEU A 315 -7.22 0.57 -9.54
C LEU A 315 -7.72 0.16 -10.94
N ALA A 316 -7.81 1.10 -11.88
CA ALA A 316 -8.20 0.81 -13.26
C ALA A 316 -7.18 -0.07 -14.00
N GLY A 317 -5.89 0.04 -13.66
CA GLY A 317 -4.81 -0.80 -14.20
C GLY A 317 -4.64 -2.15 -13.48
N PHE A 318 -5.46 -2.46 -12.48
CA PHE A 318 -5.22 -3.59 -11.58
C PHE A 318 -5.19 -4.95 -12.28
N ASP A 319 -6.13 -5.22 -13.20
CA ASP A 319 -6.21 -6.51 -13.89
C ASP A 319 -5.01 -6.73 -14.83
N MET A 320 -4.56 -5.69 -15.54
CA MET A 320 -3.35 -5.75 -16.37
C MET A 320 -2.11 -6.09 -15.54
N ILE A 321 -2.01 -5.56 -14.31
CA ILE A 321 -0.90 -5.88 -13.41
C ILE A 321 -0.98 -7.34 -12.97
N LEU A 322 -2.17 -7.84 -12.62
CA LEU A 322 -2.34 -9.26 -12.25
C LEU A 322 -2.01 -10.21 -13.39
N GLU A 323 -2.40 -9.90 -14.62
CA GLU A 323 -2.02 -10.69 -15.81
C GLU A 323 -0.50 -10.78 -15.95
N ARG A 324 0.20 -9.65 -15.78
CA ARG A 324 1.66 -9.63 -15.82
C ARG A 324 2.30 -10.45 -14.70
N LEU A 325 1.75 -10.39 -13.48
CA LEU A 325 2.22 -11.22 -12.37
C LEU A 325 1.98 -12.71 -12.66
N ALA A 326 0.83 -13.07 -13.23
CA ALA A 326 0.53 -14.45 -13.61
C ALA A 326 1.52 -15.00 -14.65
N GLU A 327 1.88 -14.21 -15.66
CA GLU A 327 2.91 -14.58 -16.66
C GLU A 327 4.27 -14.87 -16.01
N GLU A 328 4.72 -14.01 -15.11
CA GLU A 328 6.02 -14.15 -14.44
C GLU A 328 6.03 -15.33 -13.45
N THR A 329 4.93 -15.55 -12.73
CA THR A 329 4.84 -16.65 -11.76
C THR A 329 4.63 -18.02 -12.42
N ALA A 330 4.07 -18.07 -13.64
CA ALA A 330 3.94 -19.31 -14.43
C ALA A 330 5.30 -19.93 -14.81
N LYS A 331 6.39 -19.17 -14.72
CA LYS A 331 7.76 -19.65 -14.99
C LYS A 331 8.31 -20.55 -13.87
N VAL A 332 7.66 -20.59 -12.71
CA VAL A 332 8.03 -21.46 -11.59
C VAL A 332 7.72 -22.91 -11.95
N SER A 333 8.77 -23.72 -12.10
CA SER A 333 8.61 -25.11 -12.51
C SER A 333 7.87 -25.95 -11.44
N PRO A 334 6.92 -26.85 -11.82
CA PRO A 334 6.11 -27.60 -10.89
C PRO A 334 6.87 -28.43 -9.85
N HIS A 335 8.05 -28.93 -10.20
CA HIS A 335 8.86 -29.78 -9.32
C HIS A 335 9.35 -29.06 -8.07
N TRP A 336 9.42 -27.72 -8.07
CA TRP A 336 9.85 -26.95 -6.90
C TRP A 336 8.83 -26.94 -5.77
N TRP A 337 7.56 -27.17 -6.06
CA TRP A 337 6.52 -27.03 -5.05
C TRP A 337 6.58 -28.12 -3.98
N ILE A 338 6.44 -27.67 -2.73
CA ILE A 338 6.28 -28.50 -1.55
C ILE A 338 4.85 -28.31 -1.08
N ASP A 339 4.00 -29.30 -1.33
CA ASP A 339 2.64 -29.32 -0.79
C ASP A 339 2.69 -29.61 0.71
N ILE A 340 1.88 -28.88 1.48
CA ILE A 340 1.79 -29.04 2.93
C ILE A 340 0.43 -29.62 3.32
N PRO A 341 0.38 -30.55 4.30
CA PRO A 341 -0.88 -31.09 4.81
C PRO A 341 -1.81 -30.00 5.33
N GLU A 342 -3.13 -30.24 5.28
CA GLU A 342 -4.16 -29.30 5.76
C GLU A 342 -3.92 -28.85 7.21
N ARG A 343 -3.47 -29.77 8.07
CA ARG A 343 -3.12 -29.46 9.47
C ARG A 343 -2.04 -28.38 9.56
N ASP A 344 -1.01 -28.46 8.72
CA ASP A 344 0.09 -27.49 8.73
C ASP A 344 -0.42 -26.14 8.20
N GLN A 345 -1.30 -26.13 7.20
CA GLN A 345 -1.97 -24.91 6.69
C GLN A 345 -2.77 -24.20 7.79
N GLN A 346 -3.56 -24.94 8.56
CA GLN A 346 -4.30 -24.38 9.71
C GLN A 346 -3.36 -23.80 10.76
N GLU A 347 -2.21 -24.45 11.00
CA GLU A 347 -1.18 -23.95 11.92
C GLU A 347 -0.58 -22.62 11.44
N TYR A 348 -0.29 -22.51 10.13
CA TYR A 348 0.13 -21.25 9.51
C TYR A 348 -0.91 -20.15 9.73
N GLU A 349 -2.19 -20.42 9.46
CA GLU A 349 -3.25 -19.41 9.62
C GLU A 349 -3.34 -18.88 11.06
N ILE A 350 -3.29 -19.77 12.05
CA ILE A 350 -3.32 -19.40 13.47
C ILE A 350 -2.10 -18.54 13.83
N MET A 351 -0.90 -18.97 13.43
CA MET A 351 0.33 -18.22 13.72
C MET A 351 0.35 -16.86 13.04
N MET A 352 -0.09 -16.77 11.78
CA MET A 352 -0.17 -15.50 11.06
C MET A 352 -1.17 -14.56 11.74
N GLN A 353 -2.31 -15.06 12.22
CA GLN A 353 -3.25 -14.24 12.98
C GLN A 353 -2.64 -13.74 14.30
N GLN A 354 -2.01 -14.63 15.07
CA GLN A 354 -1.33 -14.26 16.31
C GLN A 354 -0.24 -13.23 16.08
N ALA A 355 0.54 -13.39 15.00
CA ALA A 355 1.51 -12.40 14.58
C ALA A 355 0.82 -11.06 14.30
N ARG A 356 -0.23 -11.01 13.46
CA ARG A 356 -0.95 -9.75 13.19
C ARG A 356 -1.42 -9.05 14.47
N LEU A 357 -1.97 -9.79 15.43
CA LEU A 357 -2.42 -9.24 16.71
C LEU A 357 -1.25 -8.70 17.54
N HIS A 358 -0.18 -9.48 17.66
CA HIS A 358 1.02 -9.05 18.39
C HIS A 358 1.61 -7.77 17.78
N LEU A 359 1.71 -7.72 16.46
CA LEU A 359 2.29 -6.59 15.73
C LEU A 359 1.40 -5.35 15.75
N ARG A 360 0.08 -5.52 15.76
CA ARG A 360 -0.85 -4.43 16.03
C ARG A 360 -0.65 -3.85 17.42
N ASP A 361 -0.51 -4.71 18.44
CA ASP A 361 -0.36 -4.28 19.84
C ASP A 361 0.99 -3.57 20.08
N GLN A 362 2.01 -3.88 19.29
CA GLN A 362 3.28 -3.13 19.23
C GLN A 362 3.20 -1.83 18.40
N GLY A 363 2.05 -1.51 17.81
CA GLY A 363 1.83 -0.32 16.99
C GLY A 363 2.42 -0.41 15.58
N TYR A 364 2.89 -1.58 15.17
CA TYR A 364 3.51 -1.84 13.87
C TYR A 364 2.47 -1.97 12.75
N TYR A 365 1.41 -2.75 12.96
CA TYR A 365 0.26 -2.78 12.06
C TYR A 365 -0.84 -1.82 12.50
N ASP A 366 -1.56 -1.30 11.51
CA ASP A 366 -2.71 -0.44 11.74
C ASP A 366 -3.97 -1.26 12.04
N PRO A 367 -4.63 -1.03 13.20
CA PRO A 367 -5.81 -1.82 13.60
C PRO A 367 -6.99 -1.66 12.63
N GLU A 368 -7.16 -0.48 12.02
CA GLU A 368 -8.30 -0.25 11.12
C GLU A 368 -8.11 -0.97 9.78
N MET A 369 -6.87 -1.05 9.29
CA MET A 369 -6.55 -1.87 8.12
C MET A 369 -6.72 -3.36 8.40
N LEU A 370 -6.24 -3.87 9.54
CA LEU A 370 -6.45 -5.27 9.92
C LEU A 370 -7.95 -5.61 10.01
N ALA A 371 -8.75 -4.75 10.64
CA ALA A 371 -10.20 -4.91 10.70
C ALA A 371 -10.87 -4.87 9.31
N LEU A 372 -10.35 -4.07 8.37
CA LEU A 372 -10.82 -4.09 6.98
C LEU A 372 -10.46 -5.40 6.28
N GLN A 373 -9.20 -5.84 6.37
CA GLN A 373 -8.73 -7.11 5.79
C GLN A 373 -9.52 -8.30 6.34
N ARG A 374 -9.77 -8.36 7.66
CA ARG A 374 -10.64 -9.37 8.28
C ARG A 374 -12.02 -9.38 7.65
N ARG A 375 -12.67 -8.21 7.51
CA ARG A 375 -14.00 -8.12 6.88
C ARG A 375 -13.98 -8.62 5.45
N VAL A 376 -12.90 -8.38 4.70
CA VAL A 376 -12.72 -8.95 3.36
C VAL A 376 -12.64 -10.48 3.44
N ARG A 377 -11.76 -11.04 4.28
CA ARG A 377 -11.64 -12.51 4.45
C ARG A 377 -12.96 -13.15 4.88
N CYS A 378 -13.68 -12.56 5.83
CA CYS A 378 -14.97 -13.04 6.30
C CYS A 378 -16.11 -12.93 5.27
N ARG A 379 -15.95 -12.10 4.24
CA ARG A 379 -16.89 -12.04 3.12
C ARG A 379 -16.76 -13.26 2.21
N PHE A 380 -15.55 -13.78 2.03
CA PHE A 380 -15.29 -14.98 1.23
C PHE A 380 -15.56 -16.25 2.02
N ASP A 381 -15.14 -16.29 3.30
CA ASP A 381 -15.42 -17.40 4.19
C ASP A 381 -15.76 -16.91 5.60
N GLY A 382 -17.05 -16.91 5.92
CA GLY A 382 -17.57 -16.51 7.23
C GLY A 382 -17.38 -17.56 8.33
N SER A 383 -16.93 -18.78 7.99
CA SER A 383 -16.75 -19.87 8.96
C SER A 383 -15.41 -19.80 9.71
N ARG A 384 -14.49 -18.95 9.24
CA ARG A 384 -13.17 -18.77 9.87
C ARG A 384 -13.32 -18.30 11.31
N SER A 385 -12.43 -18.78 12.18
CA SER A 385 -12.44 -18.49 13.63
C SER A 385 -12.44 -16.98 13.92
N GLU A 386 -11.67 -16.20 13.17
CA GLU A 386 -11.57 -14.75 13.27
C GLU A 386 -12.87 -14.00 12.92
N CYS A 387 -13.79 -14.64 12.20
CA CYS A 387 -15.08 -14.06 11.79
C CYS A 387 -16.15 -14.25 12.86
N VAL A 388 -16.09 -15.36 13.60
CA VAL A 388 -17.00 -15.68 14.69
C VAL A 388 -16.64 -14.91 15.96
N ASN A 389 -15.34 -14.75 16.23
CA ASN A 389 -14.83 -13.99 17.37
C ASN A 389 -13.80 -12.94 16.90
N PRO A 390 -14.25 -11.75 16.47
CA PRO A 390 -13.37 -10.74 15.92
C PRO A 390 -12.45 -10.16 17.00
N VAL A 391 -11.14 -10.42 16.85
CA VAL A 391 -10.09 -9.95 17.76
C VAL A 391 -9.12 -8.96 17.14
N GLU A 392 -9.15 -8.78 15.81
CA GLU A 392 -8.30 -7.85 15.05
C GLU A 392 -8.73 -6.39 15.11
#